data_AF-A0A0T9MNR0-F1
#
_entry.id   AF-A0A0T9MNR0-F1
#
_cell.length_a   1.000
_cell.length_b   1.000
_cell.length_c   1.000
_cell.angle_alpha   90.00
_cell.angle_beta   90.00
_cell.angle_gamma   90.00
#
_symmetry.space_group_name_H-M   'P 1'
#
loop_
_entity.id
_entity.type
_entity.pdbx_description
1 polymer ?
#
loop_
_entity_poly.entity_id
_entity_poly.type
_entity_poly.pdbx_seq_one_letter_code
_entity_poly.pdbx_strand_id
1 'polypeptide(L)'
;MRNIALRTLDSTSKAALVGDLYRIYAFSLAEKSGFHWITIPSNVDTNGAEIFDPIKMERLYQAGYAEALQGPKWSLRPPGVIEMGELLQDAAVTHQ
;
A
#
# COMPACT_ATOMS: atom_id res chain seq x y z
N MET A 1 -2.51 20.02 -22.37
CA MET A 1 -3.74 19.27 -21.97
C MET A 1 -3.52 17.76 -21.69
N ARG A 2 -2.30 17.29 -21.37
CA ARG A 2 -2.01 15.87 -21.09
C ARG A 2 -2.04 15.51 -19.58
N ASN A 3 -2.65 16.34 -18.73
CA ASN A 3 -2.48 16.26 -17.27
C ASN A 3 -3.70 15.61 -16.54
N ILE A 4 -4.94 15.95 -16.91
CA ILE A 4 -6.12 15.40 -16.21
C ILE A 4 -6.33 13.91 -16.52
N ALA A 5 -6.27 13.50 -17.80
CA ALA A 5 -6.47 12.10 -18.17
C ALA A 5 -5.48 11.14 -17.48
N LEU A 6 -4.19 11.50 -17.42
CA LEU A 6 -3.17 10.71 -16.73
C LEU A 6 -3.42 10.65 -15.22
N ARG A 7 -3.83 11.76 -14.61
CA ARG A 7 -4.19 11.80 -13.18
C ARG A 7 -5.43 10.95 -12.88
N THR A 8 -6.44 10.97 -13.74
CA THR A 8 -7.64 10.13 -13.62
C THR A 8 -7.30 8.66 -13.74
N LEU A 9 -6.43 8.30 -14.70
CA LEU A 9 -5.95 6.92 -14.83
C LEU A 9 -5.20 6.49 -13.56
N ASP A 10 -4.24 7.28 -13.09
CA ASP A 10 -3.49 7.00 -11.86
C ASP A 10 -4.42 6.82 -10.64
N SER A 11 -5.37 7.73 -10.42
CA SER A 11 -6.30 7.64 -9.29
C SER A 11 -7.23 6.44 -9.41
N THR A 12 -7.72 6.13 -10.61
CA THR A 12 -8.63 5.00 -10.84
C THR A 12 -7.90 3.66 -10.67
N SER A 13 -6.67 3.56 -11.19
CA SER A 13 -5.83 2.38 -11.02
C SER A 13 -5.51 2.12 -9.55
N LYS A 14 -5.17 3.16 -8.77
CA LYS A 14 -4.94 3.06 -7.33
C LYS A 14 -6.21 2.59 -6.60
N ALA A 15 -7.37 3.17 -6.92
CA ALA A 15 -8.64 2.79 -6.29
C ALA A 15 -9.01 1.33 -6.59
N ALA A 16 -8.81 0.87 -7.83
CA ALA A 16 -9.05 -0.51 -8.22
C ALA A 16 -8.15 -1.49 -7.43
N LEU A 17 -6.85 -1.18 -7.33
CA LEU A 17 -5.90 -2.00 -6.58
C LEU A 17 -6.26 -2.09 -5.10
N VAL A 18 -6.65 -0.97 -4.48
CA VAL A 18 -7.13 -0.97 -3.08
C VAL A 18 -8.36 -1.86 -2.96
N GLY A 19 -9.36 -1.71 -3.84
CA GLY A 19 -10.55 -2.56 -3.85
C GLY A 19 -10.21 -4.06 -3.95
N ASP A 20 -9.22 -4.41 -4.78
CA ASP A 20 -8.76 -5.79 -4.91
C ASP A 20 -8.13 -6.33 -3.62
N LEU A 21 -7.32 -5.53 -2.92
CA LEU A 21 -6.76 -5.94 -1.61
C LEU A 21 -7.86 -6.25 -0.58
N TYR A 22 -8.89 -5.42 -0.51
CA TYR A 22 -10.04 -5.67 0.37
C TYR A 22 -10.80 -6.94 -0.01
N ARG A 23 -10.99 -7.17 -1.32
CA ARG A 23 -11.67 -8.37 -1.81
C ARG A 23 -10.87 -9.63 -1.49
N ILE A 24 -9.57 -9.65 -1.74
CA ILE A 24 -8.68 -10.77 -1.41
C ILE A 24 -8.70 -11.04 0.11
N TYR A 25 -8.65 -9.99 0.93
CA TYR A 25 -8.75 -10.11 2.38
C TYR A 25 -10.07 -10.73 2.82
N ALA A 26 -11.20 -10.28 2.28
CA ALA A 26 -12.52 -10.85 2.60
C ALA A 26 -12.61 -12.34 2.24
N PHE A 27 -12.09 -12.74 1.07
CA PHE A 27 -12.00 -14.15 0.69
C PHE A 27 -11.11 -14.95 1.63
N SER A 28 -9.95 -14.42 2.00
CA SER A 28 -9.06 -15.12 2.94
C SER A 28 -9.69 -15.35 4.31
N LEU A 29 -10.48 -14.39 4.81
CA LEU A 29 -11.23 -14.55 6.05
C LEU A 29 -12.31 -15.62 5.92
N ALA A 30 -13.06 -15.62 4.81
CA ALA A 30 -14.11 -16.60 4.55
C ALA A 30 -13.55 -18.03 4.45
N GLU A 31 -12.39 -18.19 3.83
CA GLU A 31 -11.72 -19.49 3.64
C GLU A 31 -10.80 -19.89 4.80
N LYS A 32 -10.64 -19.03 5.82
CA LYS A 32 -9.67 -19.19 6.91
C LYS A 32 -8.23 -19.38 6.40
N SER A 33 -7.89 -18.70 5.31
CA SER A 33 -6.54 -18.65 4.75
C SER A 33 -5.81 -17.37 5.21
N GLY A 34 -4.48 -17.36 5.11
CA GLY A 34 -3.67 -16.22 5.53
C GLY A 34 -3.59 -15.14 4.46
N PHE A 35 -3.95 -13.90 4.80
CA PHE A 35 -3.70 -12.73 3.97
C PHE A 35 -2.31 -12.14 4.26
N HIS A 36 -1.49 -11.99 3.22
CA HIS A 36 -0.16 -11.39 3.32
C HIS A 36 0.09 -10.50 2.11
N TRP A 37 0.39 -9.23 2.33
CA TRP A 37 0.85 -8.32 1.27
C TRP A 37 2.02 -7.46 1.75
N ILE A 38 2.74 -6.88 0.80
CA ILE A 38 3.84 -5.94 1.05
C ILE A 38 3.80 -4.86 -0.03
N THR A 39 4.27 -3.67 0.31
CA THR A 39 4.33 -2.53 -0.61
C THR A 39 5.62 -1.77 -0.41
N ILE A 40 5.94 -0.90 -1.36
CA ILE A 40 7.08 0.00 -1.29
C ILE A 40 6.92 0.91 -0.07
N PRO A 41 7.94 1.03 0.81
CA PRO A 41 7.94 1.96 1.92
C PRO A 41 7.73 3.40 1.46
N SER A 42 6.92 4.17 2.21
CA SER A 42 6.56 5.55 1.85
C SER A 42 7.74 6.55 1.85
N ASN A 43 8.86 6.17 2.46
CA ASN A 43 10.09 6.96 2.48
C ASN A 43 10.97 6.77 1.22
N VAL A 44 10.61 5.86 0.31
CA VAL A 44 11.33 5.68 -0.95
C VAL A 44 10.81 6.68 -1.98
N ASP A 45 11.68 7.60 -2.42
CA ASP A 45 11.34 8.53 -3.49
C ASP A 45 11.19 7.79 -4.83
N THR A 46 9.98 7.83 -5.37
CA THR A 46 9.61 7.21 -6.64
C THR A 46 9.37 8.25 -7.75
N ASN A 47 9.58 9.54 -7.49
CA ASN A 47 9.31 10.59 -8.46
C ASN A 47 10.38 10.62 -9.55
N GLY A 48 10.18 9.94 -10.67
CA GLY A 48 11.02 10.02 -11.87
C GLY A 48 10.81 11.30 -12.70
N ALA A 49 11.86 11.76 -13.39
CA ALA A 49 11.69 12.76 -14.45
C ALA A 49 11.01 12.17 -15.70
N GLU A 50 11.07 10.84 -15.82
CA GLU A 50 10.49 10.04 -16.89
C GLU A 50 9.64 8.91 -16.29
N ILE A 51 8.81 8.29 -17.13
CA ILE A 51 7.93 7.17 -16.74
C ILE A 51 8.75 5.98 -16.21
N PHE A 52 9.96 5.79 -16.73
CA PHE A 52 10.89 4.76 -16.29
C PHE A 52 12.32 5.33 -16.23
N ASP A 53 12.71 5.83 -15.07
CA ASP A 53 14.07 6.31 -14.79
C ASP A 53 14.92 5.12 -14.30
N PRO A 54 15.90 4.63 -15.08
CA PRO A 54 16.64 3.40 -14.75
C PRO A 54 17.36 3.48 -13.39
N ILE A 55 17.89 4.65 -13.03
CA ILE A 55 18.62 4.85 -11.77
C ILE A 55 17.66 4.73 -10.59
N LYS A 56 16.44 5.28 -10.71
CA LYS A 56 15.43 5.19 -9.66
C LYS A 56 14.84 3.79 -9.55
N MET A 57 14.62 3.11 -10.67
CA MET A 57 14.12 1.73 -10.68
C MET A 57 15.13 0.77 -10.06
N GLU A 58 16.42 0.97 -10.30
CA GLU A 58 17.47 0.22 -9.62
C GLU A 58 17.44 0.46 -8.10
N ARG A 59 17.36 1.73 -7.66
CA ARG A 59 17.25 2.05 -6.22
C ARG A 59 16.02 1.43 -5.59
N LEU A 60 14.88 1.45 -6.29
CA LEU A 60 13.64 0.84 -5.83
C LEU A 60 13.79 -0.68 -5.68
N TYR A 61 14.43 -1.34 -6.64
CA TYR A 61 14.74 -2.76 -6.57
C TYR A 61 15.65 -3.09 -5.37
N GLN A 62 16.74 -2.33 -5.18
CA GLN A 62 17.68 -2.54 -4.08
C GLN A 62 17.02 -2.34 -2.71
N ALA A 63 16.12 -1.36 -2.57
CA ALA A 63 15.37 -1.14 -1.35
C ALA A 63 14.50 -2.36 -1.00
N GLY A 64 13.72 -2.87 -1.97
CA GLY A 64 12.90 -4.07 -1.78
C GLY A 64 13.73 -5.32 -1.50
N TYR A 65 14.87 -5.48 -2.18
CA TYR A 65 15.78 -6.60 -1.96
C TYR A 65 16.37 -6.58 -0.55
N ALA A 66 16.84 -5.43 -0.08
CA ALA A 66 17.38 -5.27 1.27
C ALA A 66 16.31 -5.49 2.36
N GLU A 67 15.06 -5.11 2.11
CA GLU A 67 13.95 -5.39 3.02
C GLU A 67 13.61 -6.89 3.06
N ALA A 68 13.57 -7.56 1.91
CA ALA A 68 13.31 -8.99 1.83
C ALA A 68 14.38 -9.83 2.58
N LEU A 69 15.65 -9.43 2.52
CA LEU A 69 16.75 -10.09 3.24
C LEU A 69 16.60 -10.03 4.77
N GLN A 70 15.92 -9.02 5.31
CA GLN A 70 15.66 -8.89 6.75
C GLN A 70 14.48 -9.74 7.23
N GLY A 71 13.83 -10.45 6.30
CA GLY A 71 12.57 -11.15 6.52
C GLY A 71 11.39 -10.25 6.14
N PRO A 72 10.43 -10.75 5.33
CA PRO A 72 9.33 -9.94 4.84
C PRO A 72 8.44 -9.45 5.99
N LYS A 73 8.24 -8.13 6.08
CA LYS A 73 7.28 -7.52 6.99
C LYS A 73 5.89 -7.57 6.38
N TRP A 74 5.26 -8.73 6.47
CA TRP A 74 3.92 -8.92 5.93
C TRP A 74 2.90 -7.99 6.60
N SER A 75 2.16 -7.27 5.77
CA SER A 75 0.93 -6.64 6.19
C SER A 75 -0.18 -7.68 6.14
N LEU A 76 -0.86 -7.87 7.27
CA LEU A 76 -1.91 -8.88 7.44
C LEU A 76 -3.33 -8.32 7.27
N ARG A 77 -3.43 -7.03 6.89
CA ARG A 77 -4.70 -6.33 6.64
C ARG A 77 -4.54 -5.35 5.48
N PRO A 78 -5.60 -5.06 4.70
CA PRO A 78 -5.58 -4.03 3.67
C PRO A 78 -5.21 -2.64 4.22
N PRO A 79 -4.70 -1.73 3.38
CA PRO A 79 -4.38 -0.37 3.79
C PRO A 79 -5.64 0.39 4.22
N GLY A 80 -5.51 1.27 5.23
CA GLY A 80 -6.60 2.10 5.72
C GLY A 80 -7.61 1.39 6.63
N VAL A 81 -7.42 0.09 6.91
CA VAL A 81 -8.14 -0.60 7.99
C VAL A 81 -7.55 -0.11 9.32
N ILE A 82 -8.06 1.02 9.79
CA ILE A 82 -7.81 1.47 11.17
C ILE A 82 -8.50 0.44 12.07
N GLU A 83 -7.85 0.01 13.16
CA GLU A 83 -8.57 -0.83 14.11
C GLU A 83 -9.78 -0.05 14.60
N MET A 84 -10.97 -0.67 14.57
CA MET A 84 -12.12 -0.11 15.29
C MET A 84 -11.75 0.14 16.76
N GLY A 85 -10.77 -0.61 17.30
CA GLY A 85 -10.14 -0.36 18.60
C GLY A 85 -9.33 0.94 18.69
N GLU A 86 -8.51 1.28 17.70
CA GLU A 86 -7.75 2.54 17.66
C GLU A 86 -8.68 3.76 17.46
N LEU A 87 -9.70 3.64 16.59
CA LEU A 87 -10.70 4.70 16.40
C LEU A 87 -11.53 4.96 17.65
N LEU A 88 -11.88 3.92 18.40
CA LEU A 88 -12.62 4.05 19.66
C LEU A 88 -11.73 4.57 20.80
N GLN A 89 -10.42 4.29 20.77
CA GLN A 89 -9.45 4.83 21.73
C GLN A 89 -9.19 6.32 21.49
N ASP A 90 -8.97 6.75 20.24
CA ASP A 90 -8.78 8.18 19.91
C ASP A 90 -10.05 9.02 20.18
N ALA A 91 -11.24 8.46 19.93
CA ALA A 91 -12.50 9.10 20.27
C ALA A 91 -12.71 9.24 21.79
N ALA A 92 -12.20 8.29 22.58
CA ALA A 92 -12.26 8.35 24.04
C ALA A 92 -11.26 9.35 24.65
N VAL A 93 -10.10 9.55 24.01
CA VAL A 93 -9.06 10.50 24.47
C VAL A 93 -9.40 11.96 24.11
N THR A 94 -10.15 12.19 23.03
CA THR A 94 -10.53 13.55 22.59
C THR A 94 -11.59 14.22 23.50
N HIS A 95 -12.17 13.48 24.46
CA HIS A 95 -13.21 13.96 25.38
C HIS A 95 -12.78 14.05 26.85
N GLN A 96 -11.48 14.14 27.14
CA GLN A 96 -10.96 14.36 28.50
C GLN A 96 -10.19 15.68 28.64
#